data_AF-A0A3G7UCD2-F1
#
_entry.id   AF-A0A3G7UCD2-F1
#
_cell.length_a   1.000
_cell.length_b   1.000
_cell.length_c   1.000
_cell.angle_alpha   90.00
_cell.angle_beta   90.00
_cell.angle_gamma   90.00
#
_symmetry.space_group_name_H-M   'P 1'
#
loop_
_entity.id
_entity.type
_entity.pdbx_description
1 polymer ?
#
loop_
_entity_poly.entity_id
_entity_poly.type
_entity_poly.pdbx_seq_one_letter_code
_entity_poly.pdbx_strand_id
1 'polypeptide(L)'
;MSDSIQRTSVGDFPISQTVTVPASASLVFVSGTLPDLVDPSVPGVFGDTEVQTVSVFNKLRQILSQHDLDLGDIVQLRVFLVGTEETDGKLDFAGLQRGYTQFFGTPQQPNKPARTALQVVALPLPGALVEVEAIAARVL
;
A
#
# COMPACT_ATOMS: atom_id res chain seq x y z
N MET A 1 11.83 24.49 6.95
CA MET A 1 11.72 23.08 6.53
C MET A 1 12.09 23.03 5.04
N SER A 2 12.50 21.87 4.51
CA SER A 2 12.88 21.73 3.08
C SER A 2 11.72 22.13 2.15
N ASP A 3 12.02 22.59 0.93
CA ASP A 3 11.03 22.85 -0.13
C ASP A 3 10.66 21.57 -0.91
N SER A 4 11.25 20.42 -0.54
CA SER A 4 11.01 19.12 -1.17
C SER A 4 10.55 18.08 -0.16
N ILE A 5 9.90 17.01 -0.64
CA ILE A 5 9.56 15.85 0.17
C ILE A 5 10.85 15.17 0.62
N GLN A 6 10.99 14.94 1.93
CA GLN A 6 12.16 14.30 2.54
C GLN A 6 11.76 12.98 3.18
N ARG A 7 12.58 11.95 3.02
CA ARG A 7 12.33 10.59 3.53
C ARG A 7 13.54 10.13 4.33
N THR A 8 13.33 9.62 5.54
CA THR A 8 14.39 8.98 6.33
C THR A 8 14.16 7.47 6.37
N SER A 9 15.22 6.68 6.28
CA SER A 9 15.13 5.21 6.31
C SER A 9 15.21 4.66 7.74
N VAL A 10 14.58 3.51 7.97
CA VAL A 10 14.78 2.69 9.19
C VAL A 10 15.56 1.43 8.82
N GLY A 11 16.89 1.51 8.90
CA GLY A 11 17.79 0.46 8.41
C GLY A 11 17.47 0.05 6.97
N ASP A 12 17.53 -1.26 6.70
CA ASP A 12 17.20 -1.85 5.39
C ASP A 12 15.71 -2.19 5.22
N PHE A 13 14.87 -1.84 6.20
CA PHE A 13 13.44 -2.15 6.12
C PHE A 13 12.77 -1.29 5.03
N PRO A 14 11.82 -1.83 4.25
CA PRO A 14 11.34 -1.20 3.03
C PRO A 14 10.26 -0.13 3.31
N ILE A 15 10.39 0.62 4.42
CA ILE A 15 9.58 1.79 4.74
C ILE A 15 10.48 2.99 5.05
N SER A 16 9.88 4.17 5.15
CA SER A 16 10.51 5.34 5.75
C SER A 16 10.14 5.47 7.22
N GLN A 17 11.12 5.82 8.06
CA GLN A 17 10.90 6.18 9.46
C GLN A 17 10.11 7.48 9.56
N THR A 18 10.46 8.47 8.74
CA THR A 18 9.71 9.72 8.58
C THR A 18 9.58 10.09 7.11
N VAL A 19 8.46 10.71 6.76
CA VAL A 19 8.28 11.43 5.50
C VAL A 19 7.83 12.84 5.85
N THR A 20 8.62 13.84 5.46
CA THR A 20 8.29 15.25 5.66
C THR A 20 7.79 15.81 4.34
N VAL A 21 6.62 16.45 4.37
CA VAL A 21 5.99 17.08 3.20
C VAL A 21 6.05 18.60 3.39
N PRO A 22 6.55 19.38 2.40
CA PRO A 22 6.63 20.84 2.49
C PRO A 22 5.23 21.49 2.42
N ALA A 23 5.11 22.70 2.94
CA ALA A 23 3.84 23.46 2.91
C ALA A 23 3.37 23.81 1.48
N SER A 24 4.26 23.80 0.50
CA SER A 24 3.95 24.02 -0.92
C SER A 24 3.37 22.80 -1.64
N ALA A 25 3.32 21.63 -0.98
CA ALA A 25 2.82 20.42 -1.62
C ALA A 25 1.29 20.34 -1.63
N SER A 26 0.75 19.80 -2.71
CA SER A 26 -0.63 19.30 -2.76
C SER A 26 -0.68 17.85 -2.25
N LEU A 27 -1.74 17.51 -1.53
CA LEU A 27 -2.00 16.16 -1.03
C LEU A 27 -3.18 15.52 -1.78
N VAL A 28 -3.05 14.24 -2.08
CA VAL A 28 -4.13 13.39 -2.60
C VAL A 28 -4.38 12.28 -1.58
N PHE A 29 -5.61 12.24 -1.06
CA PHE A 29 -6.05 11.21 -0.12
C PHE A 29 -6.82 10.15 -0.90
N VAL A 30 -6.27 8.94 -0.93
CA VAL A 30 -6.88 7.79 -1.61
C VAL A 30 -7.56 6.92 -0.57
N SER A 31 -8.87 6.73 -0.73
CA SER A 31 -9.69 5.87 0.14
C SER A 31 -9.19 4.42 0.15
N GLY A 32 -9.65 3.66 1.15
CA GLY A 32 -9.37 2.23 1.28
C GLY A 32 -9.60 1.47 -0.03
N THR A 33 -8.53 0.84 -0.51
CA THR A 33 -8.50 0.10 -1.77
C THR A 33 -8.43 -1.39 -1.47
N LEU A 34 -9.42 -2.11 -1.97
CA LEU A 34 -9.58 -3.57 -1.84
C LEU A 34 -9.06 -4.30 -3.09
N PRO A 35 -8.69 -5.59 -2.99
CA PRO A 35 -8.23 -6.38 -4.12
C PRO A 35 -9.35 -6.68 -5.11
N ASP A 36 -8.97 -6.95 -6.35
CA ASP A 36 -9.85 -7.55 -7.35
C ASP A 36 -9.73 -9.08 -7.33
N LEU A 37 -10.72 -9.75 -7.94
CA LEU A 37 -10.66 -11.18 -8.21
C LEU A 37 -9.45 -11.51 -9.09
N VAL A 38 -8.84 -12.67 -8.86
CA VAL A 38 -7.78 -13.22 -9.73
C VAL A 38 -8.31 -13.44 -11.15
N ASP A 39 -9.54 -13.94 -11.23
CA ASP A 39 -10.30 -14.08 -12.48
C ASP A 39 -11.70 -13.48 -12.27
N PRO A 40 -12.05 -12.38 -12.98
CA PRO A 40 -13.38 -11.77 -12.90
C PRO A 40 -14.54 -12.72 -13.27
N SER A 41 -14.25 -13.80 -14.00
CA SER A 41 -15.25 -14.82 -14.37
C SER A 41 -15.49 -15.87 -13.27
N VAL A 42 -14.61 -15.92 -12.25
CA VAL A 42 -14.70 -16.87 -11.13
C VAL A 42 -15.00 -16.10 -9.83
N PRO A 43 -16.26 -16.12 -9.35
CA PRO A 43 -16.63 -15.39 -8.14
C PRO A 43 -15.85 -15.87 -6.91
N GLY A 44 -15.42 -14.92 -6.07
CA GLY A 44 -14.88 -15.20 -4.74
C GLY A 44 -13.41 -15.67 -4.68
N VAL A 45 -12.70 -15.71 -5.81
CA VAL A 45 -11.28 -16.12 -5.84
C VAL A 45 -10.38 -14.89 -5.90
N PHE A 46 -9.80 -14.52 -4.76
CA PHE A 46 -8.88 -13.38 -4.62
C PHE A 46 -7.40 -13.79 -4.52
N GLY A 47 -7.11 -15.07 -4.29
CA GLY A 47 -5.76 -15.55 -4.01
C GLY A 47 -5.34 -15.28 -2.56
N ASP A 48 -4.06 -15.50 -2.26
CA ASP A 48 -3.48 -15.28 -0.94
C ASP A 48 -3.16 -13.79 -0.68
N THR A 49 -2.64 -13.47 0.51
CA THR A 49 -2.30 -12.09 0.90
C THR A 49 -1.32 -11.43 -0.06
N GLU A 50 -0.38 -12.17 -0.65
CA GLU A 50 0.57 -11.62 -1.61
C GLU A 50 -0.12 -11.22 -2.92
N VAL A 51 -0.92 -12.13 -3.49
CA VAL A 51 -1.69 -11.88 -4.72
C VAL A 51 -2.61 -10.68 -4.55
N GLN A 52 -3.32 -10.62 -3.43
CA GLN A 52 -4.21 -9.51 -3.14
C GLN A 52 -3.46 -8.19 -2.91
N THR A 53 -2.30 -8.24 -2.26
CA THR A 53 -1.44 -7.06 -2.06
C THR A 53 -1.00 -6.49 -3.41
N VAL A 54 -0.55 -7.35 -4.33
CA VAL A 54 -0.17 -6.95 -5.70
C VAL A 54 -1.35 -6.34 -6.45
N SER A 55 -2.54 -6.95 -6.34
CA SER A 55 -3.77 -6.41 -6.92
C SER A 55 -4.06 -4.98 -6.42
N VAL A 56 -4.02 -4.77 -5.09
CA VAL A 56 -4.26 -3.46 -4.48
C VAL A 56 -3.25 -2.41 -4.95
N PHE A 57 -1.96 -2.72 -5.00
CA PHE A 57 -0.96 -1.73 -5.44
C PHE A 57 -1.07 -1.38 -6.93
N ASN A 58 -1.49 -2.32 -7.78
CA ASN A 58 -1.80 -2.02 -9.17
C ASN A 58 -3.01 -1.08 -9.28
N LYS A 59 -4.06 -1.28 -8.47
CA LYS A 59 -5.22 -0.38 -8.42
C LYS A 59 -4.85 1.00 -7.89
N LEU A 60 -4.03 1.08 -6.84
CA LEU A 60 -3.53 2.37 -6.34
C LEU A 60 -2.76 3.15 -7.42
N ARG A 61 -1.92 2.48 -8.22
CA ARG A 61 -1.26 3.12 -9.36
C ARG A 61 -2.26 3.67 -10.37
N GLN A 62 -3.32 2.92 -10.70
CA GLN A 62 -4.36 3.38 -11.62
C GLN A 62 -5.17 4.56 -11.08
N ILE A 63 -5.42 4.62 -9.76
CA ILE A 63 -6.10 5.74 -9.13
C ILE A 63 -5.20 6.98 -9.15
N LEU A 64 -3.93 6.82 -8.79
CA LEU A 64 -2.96 7.92 -8.76
C LEU A 64 -2.69 8.50 -10.14
N SER A 65 -2.69 7.69 -11.20
CA SER A 65 -2.45 8.18 -12.56
C SER A 65 -3.54 9.13 -13.07
N GLN A 66 -4.75 9.09 -12.50
CA GLN A 66 -5.81 10.08 -12.76
C GLN A 66 -5.46 11.49 -12.27
N HIS A 67 -4.44 11.60 -11.41
CA HIS A 67 -3.89 12.84 -10.88
C HIS A 67 -2.45 13.08 -11.37
N ASP A 68 -2.00 12.38 -12.42
CA ASP A 68 -0.63 12.37 -12.95
C ASP A 68 0.43 11.87 -11.93
N LEU A 69 0.01 11.13 -10.90
CA LEU A 69 0.88 10.59 -9.85
C LEU A 69 1.20 9.10 -10.10
N ASP A 70 2.23 8.59 -9.45
CA ASP A 70 2.54 7.15 -9.37
C ASP A 70 2.82 6.75 -7.90
N LEU A 71 3.03 5.46 -7.64
CA LEU A 71 3.26 4.91 -6.30
C LEU A 71 4.40 5.61 -5.54
N GLY A 72 5.41 6.11 -6.25
CA GLY A 72 6.53 6.87 -5.65
C GLY A 72 6.12 8.17 -4.95
N ASP A 73 4.97 8.72 -5.29
CA ASP A 73 4.41 9.94 -4.71
C ASP A 73 3.67 9.65 -3.40
N ILE A 74 3.43 8.37 -3.07
CA ILE A 74 2.83 7.99 -1.80
C ILE A 74 3.79 8.34 -0.65
N VAL A 75 3.30 9.14 0.29
CA VAL A 75 4.01 9.57 1.49
C VAL A 75 3.59 8.77 2.72
N GLN A 76 2.35 8.27 2.74
CA GLN A 76 1.85 7.43 3.83
C GLN A 76 0.95 6.31 3.31
N LEU A 77 1.09 5.14 3.93
CA LEU A 77 0.22 3.98 3.77
C LEU A 77 -0.34 3.53 5.11
N ARG A 78 -1.60 3.10 5.11
CA ARG A 78 -2.19 2.30 6.19
C ARG A 78 -2.74 1.02 5.59
N VAL A 79 -2.22 -0.10 6.06
CA VAL A 79 -2.53 -1.44 5.56
C VAL A 79 -3.31 -2.20 6.64
N PHE A 80 -4.50 -2.64 6.29
CA PHE A 80 -5.36 -3.45 7.14
C PHE A 80 -5.33 -4.88 6.62
N LEU A 81 -5.03 -5.84 7.50
CA LEU A 81 -4.93 -7.26 7.16
C LEU A 81 -5.93 -8.10 7.95
N VAL A 82 -6.46 -9.14 7.32
CA VAL A 82 -7.30 -10.15 7.96
C VAL A 82 -6.51 -11.46 8.02
N GLY A 83 -6.59 -12.16 9.15
CA GLY A 83 -6.01 -13.49 9.27
C GLY A 83 -6.90 -14.56 8.69
N THR A 84 -6.31 -15.66 8.24
CA THR A 84 -7.02 -16.81 7.66
C THR A 84 -6.91 -18.03 8.56
N GLU A 85 -7.59 -19.12 8.22
CA GLU A 85 -7.42 -20.38 8.95
C GLU A 85 -5.97 -20.90 8.84
N GLU A 86 -5.32 -20.74 7.69
CA GLU A 86 -3.93 -21.14 7.45
C GLU A 86 -2.92 -20.37 8.30
N THR A 87 -3.30 -19.20 8.81
CA THR A 87 -2.47 -18.36 9.69
C THR A 87 -2.95 -18.36 11.13
N ASP A 88 -3.77 -19.32 11.54
CA ASP A 88 -4.40 -19.41 12.87
C ASP A 88 -5.13 -18.10 13.26
N GLY A 89 -5.78 -17.47 12.29
CA GLY A 89 -6.49 -16.20 12.45
C GLY A 89 -5.59 -14.99 12.65
N LYS A 90 -4.27 -15.07 12.40
CA LYS A 90 -3.32 -13.95 12.48
C LYS A 90 -3.06 -13.33 11.11
N LEU A 91 -2.73 -12.05 11.06
CA LEU A 91 -2.34 -11.41 9.80
C LEU A 91 -1.14 -12.14 9.15
N ASP A 92 -1.12 -12.22 7.81
CA ASP A 92 0.03 -12.70 7.05
C ASP A 92 0.97 -11.53 6.69
N PHE A 93 1.85 -11.18 7.63
CA PHE A 93 2.82 -10.11 7.40
C PHE A 93 3.82 -10.47 6.29
N ALA A 94 4.16 -11.75 6.16
CA ALA A 94 5.13 -12.20 5.17
C ALA A 94 4.55 -12.08 3.76
N GLY A 95 3.29 -12.47 3.55
CA GLY A 95 2.56 -12.27 2.30
C GLY A 95 2.43 -10.80 1.92
N LEU A 96 2.08 -9.92 2.89
CA LEU A 96 2.11 -8.47 2.65
C LEU A 96 3.51 -8.02 2.19
N GLN A 97 4.57 -8.48 2.84
CA GLN A 97 5.93 -8.06 2.49
C GLN A 97 6.34 -8.50 1.09
N ARG A 98 6.05 -9.76 0.71
CA ARG A 98 6.36 -10.28 -0.63
C ARG A 98 5.66 -9.50 -1.74
N GLY A 99 4.39 -9.13 -1.53
CA GLY A 99 3.66 -8.29 -2.49
C GLY A 99 4.15 -6.84 -2.51
N TYR A 100 4.39 -6.26 -1.34
CA TYR A 100 4.76 -4.84 -1.18
C TYR A 100 6.14 -4.50 -1.75
N THR A 101 7.15 -5.35 -1.53
CA THR A 101 8.54 -5.06 -1.97
C THR A 101 8.73 -5.13 -3.48
N GLN A 102 7.71 -5.54 -4.24
CA GLN A 102 7.71 -5.43 -5.70
C GLN A 102 7.54 -3.98 -6.18
N PHE A 103 6.98 -3.10 -5.34
CA PHE A 103 6.60 -1.74 -5.72
C PHE A 103 7.43 -0.64 -5.05
N PHE A 104 7.92 -0.86 -3.82
CA PHE A 104 8.61 0.14 -3.02
C PHE A 104 10.02 -0.29 -2.62
N GLY A 105 10.96 0.65 -2.65
CA GLY A 105 12.35 0.38 -2.31
C GLY A 105 13.08 -0.44 -3.38
N THR A 106 12.56 -0.47 -4.60
CA THR A 106 13.20 -1.12 -5.75
C THR A 106 14.19 -0.16 -6.43
N PRO A 107 15.11 -0.66 -7.28
CA PRO A 107 15.98 0.24 -8.06
C PRO A 107 15.21 1.20 -8.97
N GLN A 108 14.05 0.79 -9.49
CA GLN A 108 13.20 1.60 -10.37
C GLN A 108 12.34 2.58 -9.59
N GLN A 109 11.94 2.22 -8.36
CA GLN A 109 11.19 3.07 -7.46
C GLN A 109 11.75 2.98 -6.02
N PRO A 110 12.76 3.81 -5.68
CA PRO A 110 13.41 3.76 -4.37
C PRO A 110 12.63 4.49 -3.26
N ASN A 111 11.63 5.31 -3.60
CA ASN A 111 10.89 6.11 -2.63
C ASN A 111 9.99 5.21 -1.78
N LYS A 112 10.17 5.24 -0.46
CA LYS A 112 9.41 4.43 0.51
C LYS A 112 8.46 5.32 1.31
N PRO A 113 7.17 4.96 1.48
CA PRO A 113 6.25 5.71 2.33
C PRO A 113 6.51 5.43 3.81
N ALA A 114 5.99 6.30 4.68
CA ALA A 114 5.69 5.89 6.05
C ALA A 114 4.56 4.87 6.00
N ARG A 115 4.61 3.81 6.82
CA ARG A 115 3.60 2.73 6.75
C ARG A 115 3.23 2.20 8.11
N THR A 116 1.94 2.01 8.33
CA THR A 116 1.39 1.17 9.40
C THR A 116 0.73 -0.06 8.78
N ALA A 117 0.99 -1.24 9.34
CA ALA A 117 0.28 -2.46 9.02
C ALA A 117 -0.32 -3.03 10.30
N LEU A 118 -1.61 -3.36 10.29
CA LEU A 118 -2.33 -3.86 11.45
C LEU A 118 -3.34 -4.95 11.07
N GLN A 119 -3.68 -5.79 12.04
CA GLN A 119 -4.75 -6.76 11.89
C GLN A 119 -6.10 -6.12 12.21
N VAL A 120 -7.11 -6.44 11.41
CA VAL A 120 -8.54 -6.15 11.67
C VAL A 120 -9.33 -7.45 11.68
N VAL A 121 -10.54 -7.41 12.25
CA VAL A 121 -11.40 -8.60 12.36
C VAL A 121 -12.00 -9.02 11.02
N ALA A 122 -12.27 -8.06 10.14
CA ALA A 122 -12.86 -8.26 8.82
C ALA A 122 -12.69 -7.00 7.96
N LEU A 123 -12.84 -7.18 6.65
CA LEU A 123 -12.96 -6.13 5.64
C LEU A 123 -14.37 -6.14 5.04
N PRO A 124 -14.85 -5.05 4.43
CA PRO A 124 -16.22 -4.99 3.90
C PRO A 124 -16.45 -5.89 2.69
N LEU A 125 -15.39 -6.36 2.02
CA LEU A 125 -15.47 -7.32 0.92
C LEU A 125 -15.16 -8.75 1.43
N PRO A 126 -16.13 -9.68 1.41
CA PRO A 126 -15.88 -11.07 1.78
C PRO A 126 -14.76 -11.69 0.93
N GLY A 127 -13.81 -12.36 1.59
CA GLY A 127 -12.64 -12.97 0.95
C GLY A 127 -11.43 -12.04 0.77
N ALA A 128 -11.59 -10.74 1.00
CA ALA A 128 -10.46 -9.82 1.04
C ALA A 128 -9.65 -10.01 2.34
N LEU A 129 -8.33 -10.07 2.17
CA LEU A 129 -7.32 -10.23 3.21
C LEU A 129 -6.51 -8.96 3.42
N VAL A 130 -6.58 -8.01 2.51
CA VAL A 130 -5.86 -6.74 2.56
C VAL A 130 -6.72 -5.57 2.08
N GLU A 131 -6.67 -4.45 2.78
CA GLU A 131 -7.17 -3.16 2.33
C GLU A 131 -6.11 -2.10 2.59
N VAL A 132 -5.89 -1.19 1.64
CA VAL A 132 -4.85 -0.16 1.75
C VAL A 132 -5.43 1.23 1.53
N GLU A 133 -5.24 2.11 2.51
CA GLU A 133 -5.44 3.55 2.40
C GLU A 133 -4.09 4.22 2.10
N ALA A 134 -4.09 5.24 1.24
CA ALA A 134 -2.87 5.93 0.84
C ALA A 134 -3.02 7.46 0.86
N ILE A 135 -1.94 8.15 1.20
CA ILE A 135 -1.79 9.59 1.00
C ILE A 135 -0.60 9.80 0.08
N ALA A 136 -0.81 10.50 -1.03
CA ALA A 136 0.23 10.93 -1.95
C ALA A 136 0.44 12.44 -1.89
N ALA A 137 1.63 12.90 -2.27
CA ALA A 137 1.99 14.31 -2.27
C ALA A 137 2.77 14.69 -3.53
N ARG A 138 2.52 15.89 -4.05
CA ARG A 138 3.32 16.51 -5.12
C ARG A 138 3.69 17.92 -4.71
N VAL A 139 4.97 18.26 -4.86
CA VAL A 139 5.45 19.66 -4.74
C VAL A 139 5.11 20.39 -6.03
N LEU A 140 4.52 21.59 -5.91
CA LEU A 140 4.19 22.47 -7.02
C LEU A 140 5.42 23.25 -7.52
#